data_AF-A0A0K8V7K9-F1
#
_entry.id   AF-A0A0K8V7K9-F1
#
_cell.length_a   1.000
_cell.length_b   1.000
_cell.length_c   1.000
_cell.angle_alpha   90.00
_cell.angle_beta   90.00
_cell.angle_gamma   90.00
#
_symmetry.space_group_name_H-M   'P 1'
#
loop_
_entity.id
_entity.type
_entity.pdbx_description
1 polymer ?
#
loop_
_entity_poly.entity_id
_entity_poly.type
_entity_poly.pdbx_seq_one_letter_code
_entity_poly.pdbx_strand_id
1 'polypeptide(L)'
;MLNYCIERSKCRKYESKKYLSDVGSNIDPEGIVGTNFKEVSDETGNETEDEFFDCTEYVPEGRAMRLGDENILDSDEPLYIPITQDPVPKTEDELQADAEAMLKLGSGFKIQMMSFSLLSDMEAFKAANPKGKMEDFIRWYSPKDWEKDEFGVGQLSARMRIPGNTWQTVWKQAQPVAANKQKRLFDETTEALKVLSYLETRNIAEIYDMVIITVLHSAIIKFKACIYI
;
A
#
# COMPACT_ATOMS: atom_id res chain seq x y z
N MET A 1 6.27 16.43 -6.73
CA MET A 1 6.80 15.05 -6.66
C MET A 1 8.25 14.96 -6.15
N LEU A 2 9.23 15.63 -6.77
CA LEU A 2 10.66 15.48 -6.39
C LEU A 2 10.97 15.81 -4.92
N ASN A 3 10.48 16.95 -4.42
CA ASN A 3 10.66 17.34 -3.01
C ASN A 3 10.10 16.29 -2.04
N TYR A 4 8.92 15.76 -2.35
CA TYR A 4 8.29 14.69 -1.57
C TYR A 4 9.17 13.43 -1.51
N CYS A 5 9.75 13.02 -2.66
CA CYS A 5 10.66 11.87 -2.71
C CYS A 5 11.91 12.09 -1.83
N ILE A 6 12.46 13.31 -1.85
CA ILE A 6 13.62 13.68 -1.02
C ILE A 6 13.28 13.63 0.47
N GLU A 7 12.15 14.22 0.87
CA GLU A 7 11.70 14.23 2.27
C GLU A 7 11.47 12.82 2.80
N ARG A 8 10.75 11.99 2.04
CA ARG A 8 10.46 10.61 2.42
C ARG A 8 11.73 9.75 2.48
N SER A 9 12.69 9.96 1.58
CA SER A 9 14.01 9.32 1.64
C SER A 9 14.79 9.72 2.90
N LYS A 10 14.72 10.98 3.33
CA LYS A 10 15.36 11.45 4.57
C LYS A 10 14.72 10.81 5.80
N CYS A 11 13.39 10.81 5.90
CA CYS A 11 12.67 10.17 7.01
C CYS A 11 13.07 8.69 7.15
N ARG A 12 13.13 7.95 6.04
CA ARG A 12 13.57 6.56 6.06
C ARG A 12 15.01 6.37 6.55
N LYS A 13 15.94 7.19 6.04
CA LYS A 13 17.35 7.11 6.49
C LYS A 13 17.47 7.42 7.98
N TYR A 14 16.64 8.32 8.50
CA TYR A 14 16.56 8.62 9.91
C TYR A 14 15.99 7.44 10.72
N GLU A 15 14.88 6.85 10.29
CA GLU A 15 14.27 5.66 10.92
C GLU A 15 15.22 4.46 10.92
N SER A 16 15.90 4.18 9.81
CA SER A 16 16.90 3.10 9.74
C SER A 16 18.08 3.35 10.67
N LYS A 17 18.57 4.59 10.76
CA LYS A 17 19.65 4.95 11.70
C LYS A 17 19.20 4.81 13.16
N LYS A 18 17.97 5.21 13.47
CA LYS A 18 17.38 5.07 14.80
C LYS A 18 17.21 3.59 15.17
N TYR A 19 16.74 2.77 14.24
CA TYR A 19 16.63 1.33 14.47
C TYR A 19 18.00 0.68 14.71
N LEU A 20 19.03 1.04 13.94
CA LEU A 20 20.40 0.57 14.18
C LEU A 20 20.96 1.06 15.52
N SER A 21 20.65 2.29 15.95
CA SER A 21 21.08 2.78 17.26
C SER A 21 20.38 2.05 18.41
N ASP A 22 19.08 1.77 18.27
CA ASP A 22 18.29 1.08 19.29
C ASP A 22 18.70 -0.41 19.42
N VAL A 23 19.03 -1.07 18.31
CA VAL A 23 19.60 -2.44 18.31
C VAL A 23 21.03 -2.43 18.87
N GLY A 24 21.84 -1.42 18.56
CA GLY A 24 23.20 -1.28 19.08
C GLY A 24 23.28 -1.01 20.59
N SER A 25 22.23 -0.46 21.20
CA SER A 25 22.14 -0.23 22.65
C SER A 25 21.58 -1.42 23.44
N ASN A 26 21.05 -2.46 22.79
CA ASN A 26 20.41 -3.61 23.43
C ASN A 26 21.23 -4.92 23.33
N ILE A 27 22.54 -4.84 23.10
CA ILE A 27 23.41 -6.02 23.12
C ILE A 27 23.98 -6.21 24.52
N ASP A 28 23.27 -7.01 25.33
CA ASP A 28 23.90 -7.76 26.42
C ASP A 28 24.76 -8.88 25.80
N PRO A 29 26.02 -9.06 26.22
CA PRO A 29 26.96 -9.94 25.54
C PRO A 29 26.82 -11.38 26.04
N GLU A 30 25.73 -12.08 25.71
CA GLU A 30 25.67 -13.54 25.92
C GLU A 30 24.65 -14.19 24.98
N GLY A 31 25.13 -15.05 24.08
CA GLY A 31 24.27 -16.05 23.39
C GLY A 31 24.12 -15.95 21.87
N ILE A 32 25.19 -15.74 21.09
CA ILE A 32 25.16 -16.04 19.65
C ILE A 32 25.31 -17.55 19.45
N VAL A 33 24.20 -18.26 19.29
CA VAL A 33 24.20 -19.57 18.60
C VAL A 33 23.77 -19.30 17.17
N GLY A 34 24.77 -19.22 16.28
CA GLY A 34 24.56 -19.09 14.85
C GLY A 34 23.84 -20.31 14.30
N THR A 35 22.69 -20.08 13.67
CA THR A 35 22.07 -21.07 12.80
C THR A 35 22.70 -20.96 11.42
N ASN A 36 23.58 -21.92 11.14
CA ASN A 36 24.24 -22.11 9.86
C ASN A 36 23.23 -22.24 8.72
N PHE A 37 23.46 -21.43 7.68
CA PHE A 37 22.95 -21.59 6.34
C PHE A 37 23.36 -22.98 5.83
N LYS A 38 22.39 -23.87 5.55
CA LYS A 38 22.65 -25.18 4.96
C LYS A 38 22.12 -25.18 3.54
N GLU A 39 23.06 -25.18 2.60
CA GLU A 39 22.83 -25.48 1.18
C GLU A 39 22.17 -26.87 1.07
N VAL A 40 21.10 -26.97 0.29
CA VAL A 40 20.42 -28.23 -0.02
C VAL A 40 20.77 -28.59 -1.46
N SER A 41 21.54 -29.66 -1.60
CA SER A 41 21.80 -30.39 -2.84
C SER A 41 20.63 -31.32 -3.18
N ASP A 42 20.28 -31.36 -4.47
CA ASP A 42 19.46 -32.40 -5.13
C ASP A 42 19.88 -33.81 -4.69
N GLU A 43 18.92 -34.69 -4.38
CA GLU A 43 18.73 -36.01 -5.01
C GLU A 43 17.33 -36.59 -4.70
N THR A 44 16.79 -37.24 -5.72
CA THR A 44 15.51 -37.96 -5.89
C THR A 44 15.08 -38.93 -4.76
N GLY A 45 13.77 -38.93 -4.46
CA GLY A 45 13.10 -39.99 -3.69
C GLY A 45 11.58 -39.81 -3.64
N ASN A 46 10.85 -40.85 -4.05
CA ASN A 46 9.41 -40.91 -4.32
C ASN A 46 8.57 -41.13 -3.04
N GLU A 47 7.25 -40.81 -3.13
CA GLU A 47 6.13 -41.25 -2.27
C GLU A 47 5.98 -40.55 -0.90
N THR A 48 5.07 -39.56 -0.79
CA THR A 48 3.63 -39.67 -0.46
C THR A 48 3.05 -38.26 -0.39
N GLU A 49 1.90 -38.03 -1.02
CA GLU A 49 1.15 -36.76 -0.91
C GLU A 49 0.50 -36.68 0.49
N ASP A 50 1.32 -36.38 1.49
CA ASP A 50 0.80 -35.87 2.76
C ASP A 50 0.41 -34.41 2.51
N GLU A 51 -0.89 -34.17 2.36
CA GLU A 51 -1.49 -32.85 2.49
C GLU A 51 -1.06 -32.24 3.82
N PHE A 52 0.04 -31.49 3.79
CA PHE A 52 0.49 -30.65 4.87
C PHE A 52 -0.56 -29.55 5.03
N PHE A 53 -1.60 -29.86 5.81
CA PHE A 53 -2.51 -28.88 6.36
C PHE A 53 -1.67 -28.01 7.29
N ASP A 54 -1.09 -26.95 6.73
CA ASP A 54 -0.35 -25.94 7.45
C ASP A 54 -1.34 -25.18 8.33
N CYS A 55 -1.70 -25.79 9.45
CA CYS A 55 -2.36 -25.14 10.57
C CYS A 55 -1.35 -24.24 11.29
N THR A 56 -0.59 -23.42 10.56
CA THR A 56 -0.03 -22.21 11.14
C THR A 56 -1.21 -21.29 11.41
N GLU A 57 -1.71 -21.36 12.64
CA GLU A 57 -2.56 -20.33 13.19
C GLU A 57 -1.75 -19.03 13.11
N TYR A 58 -2.01 -18.22 12.07
CA TYR A 58 -1.23 -17.01 11.80
C TYR A 58 -1.28 -16.12 13.03
N VAL A 59 -0.12 -15.79 13.59
CA VAL A 59 -0.04 -14.85 14.70
C VAL A 59 -0.51 -13.48 14.19
N PRO A 60 -1.53 -12.85 14.80
CA PRO A 60 -2.02 -11.58 14.32
C PRO A 60 -0.96 -10.48 14.43
N GLU A 61 -0.74 -9.74 13.34
CA GLU A 61 0.24 -8.66 13.25
C GLU A 61 -0.37 -7.39 12.63
N GLY A 62 0.23 -6.23 12.88
CA GLY A 62 -0.17 -4.98 12.19
C GLY A 62 -1.54 -4.45 12.60
N ARG A 63 -1.97 -4.64 13.86
CA ARG A 63 -3.22 -4.08 14.39
C ARG A 63 -3.03 -2.63 14.86
N ALA A 64 -3.87 -1.70 14.40
CA ALA A 64 -3.87 -0.30 14.85
C ALA A 64 -4.76 -0.12 16.09
N MET A 65 -6.06 -0.40 15.95
CA MET A 65 -7.05 -0.35 17.04
C MET A 65 -8.23 -1.27 16.72
N ARG A 66 -9.14 -1.48 17.68
CA ARG A 66 -10.39 -2.23 17.43
C ARG A 66 -11.37 -1.39 16.62
N LEU A 67 -12.13 -2.03 15.73
CA LEU A 67 -13.21 -1.41 14.98
C LEU A 67 -14.47 -1.33 15.87
N GLY A 68 -14.50 -0.36 16.79
CA GLY A 68 -15.59 -0.23 17.76
C GLY A 68 -15.77 -1.51 18.59
N ASP A 69 -17.04 -1.86 18.84
CA ASP A 69 -17.44 -3.09 19.54
C ASP A 69 -17.82 -4.23 18.56
N GLU A 70 -17.35 -4.14 17.32
CA GLU A 70 -17.64 -5.14 16.29
C GLU A 70 -16.72 -6.36 16.39
N ASN A 71 -17.31 -7.55 16.28
CA ASN A 71 -16.59 -8.81 16.16
C ASN A 71 -16.50 -9.26 14.70
N ILE A 72 -15.50 -10.11 14.44
CA ILE A 72 -15.36 -10.86 13.19
C ILE A 72 -16.61 -11.73 12.99
N LEU A 73 -17.11 -11.81 11.76
CA LEU A 73 -18.27 -12.66 11.45
C LEU A 73 -17.96 -14.13 11.75
N ASP A 74 -18.91 -14.81 12.40
CA ASP A 74 -18.79 -16.21 12.83
C ASP A 74 -17.69 -16.49 13.87
N SER A 75 -17.23 -15.45 14.58
CA SER A 75 -16.23 -15.56 15.65
C SER A 75 -16.53 -14.59 16.81
N ASP A 76 -16.15 -14.96 18.03
CA ASP A 76 -16.19 -14.06 19.20
C ASP A 76 -14.95 -13.15 19.29
N GLU A 77 -14.06 -13.19 18.29
CA GLU A 77 -12.89 -12.32 18.25
C GLU A 77 -13.25 -10.90 17.79
N PRO A 78 -12.70 -9.86 18.44
CA PRO A 78 -12.92 -8.48 18.03
C PRO A 78 -12.26 -8.20 16.68
N LEU A 79 -12.94 -7.41 15.86
CA LEU A 79 -12.43 -6.97 14.56
C LEU A 79 -11.42 -5.82 14.77
N TYR A 80 -10.22 -5.94 14.19
CA TYR A 80 -9.18 -4.93 14.28
C TYR A 80 -9.01 -4.16 12.97
N ILE A 81 -8.77 -2.86 13.09
CA ILE A 81 -8.31 -2.00 12.00
C ILE A 81 -6.84 -2.33 11.73
N PRO A 82 -6.48 -2.77 10.51
CA PRO A 82 -5.09 -3.01 10.16
C PRO A 82 -4.33 -1.71 9.96
N ILE A 83 -3.03 -1.75 10.20
CA ILE A 83 -2.08 -0.74 9.75
C ILE A 83 -1.83 -0.99 8.26
N THR A 84 -2.18 -0.02 7.41
CA THR A 84 -1.97 -0.08 5.95
C THR A 84 -0.74 0.74 5.54
N GLN A 85 -0.31 0.56 4.29
CA GLN A 85 0.70 1.45 3.71
C GLN A 85 0.09 2.82 3.39
N ASP A 86 0.91 3.86 3.38
CA ASP A 86 0.46 5.18 2.91
C ASP A 86 0.00 5.09 1.44
N PRO A 87 -1.07 5.81 1.08
CA PRO A 87 -1.49 5.91 -0.30
C PRO A 87 -0.38 6.54 -1.15
N VAL A 88 -0.21 6.02 -2.37
CA VAL A 88 0.75 6.54 -3.34
C VAL A 88 0.34 7.97 -3.71
N PRO A 89 1.19 8.99 -3.46
CA PRO A 89 0.92 10.34 -3.93
C PRO A 89 1.02 10.35 -5.46
N LYS A 90 0.04 10.98 -6.11
CA LYS A 90 -0.01 11.13 -7.56
C LYS A 90 0.11 12.59 -7.95
N THR A 91 0.71 12.86 -9.11
CA THR A 91 0.65 14.20 -9.73
C THR A 91 -0.71 14.42 -10.38
N GLU A 92 -1.04 15.69 -10.66
CA GLU A 92 -2.26 16.03 -11.42
C GLU A 92 -2.26 15.38 -12.80
N ASP A 93 -1.10 15.37 -13.47
CA ASP A 93 -0.95 14.77 -14.79
C ASP A 93 -1.24 13.25 -14.77
N GLU A 94 -0.81 12.57 -13.71
CA GLU A 94 -1.09 11.14 -13.48
C GLU A 94 -2.56 10.90 -13.16
N LEU A 95 -3.18 11.75 -12.34
CA LEU A 95 -4.62 11.66 -12.04
C LEU A 95 -5.47 11.86 -13.30
N GLN A 96 -5.09 12.82 -14.15
CA GLN A 96 -5.74 13.07 -15.42
C GLN A 96 -5.56 11.88 -16.38
N ALA A 97 -4.35 11.34 -16.49
CA ALA A 97 -4.07 10.14 -17.31
C ALA A 97 -4.88 8.92 -16.83
N ASP A 98 -4.98 8.72 -15.52
CA ASP A 98 -5.79 7.66 -14.92
C ASP A 98 -7.28 7.85 -15.25
N ALA A 99 -7.81 9.06 -15.11
CA ALA A 99 -9.20 9.37 -15.43
C ALA A 99 -9.52 9.13 -16.91
N GLU A 100 -8.60 9.50 -17.81
CA GLU A 100 -8.74 9.24 -19.24
C GLU A 100 -8.69 7.75 -19.57
N ALA A 101 -7.76 7.00 -18.96
CA ALA A 101 -7.67 5.56 -19.13
C ALA A 101 -8.95 4.86 -18.64
N MET A 102 -9.51 5.31 -17.51
CA MET A 102 -10.78 4.82 -16.98
C MET A 102 -11.95 5.08 -17.92
N LEU A 103 -11.97 6.21 -18.63
CA LEU A 103 -13.02 6.55 -19.59
C LEU A 103 -12.88 5.73 -20.89
N LYS A 104 -11.65 5.52 -21.36
CA LYS A 104 -11.34 4.79 -22.60
C LYS A 104 -11.55 3.28 -22.49
N LEU A 105 -11.31 2.69 -21.32
CA LEU A 105 -11.12 1.24 -21.20
C LEU A 105 -12.18 0.52 -20.34
N GLY A 106 -13.18 1.26 -19.85
CA GLY A 106 -14.31 0.69 -19.12
C GLY A 106 -13.94 0.14 -17.73
N SER A 107 -14.86 -0.63 -17.13
CA SER A 107 -14.73 -1.13 -15.75
C SER A 107 -13.60 -2.14 -15.55
N GLY A 108 -13.18 -2.87 -16.59
CA GLY A 108 -12.15 -3.91 -16.48
C GLY A 108 -10.74 -3.38 -16.15
N PHE A 109 -10.37 -2.21 -16.66
CA PHE A 109 -9.05 -1.61 -16.40
C PHE A 109 -8.94 -0.86 -15.08
N LYS A 110 -10.08 -0.38 -14.55
CA LYS A 110 -10.16 0.18 -13.18
C LYS A 110 -9.59 -0.80 -12.15
N ILE A 111 -9.75 -2.09 -12.43
CA ILE A 111 -9.40 -3.17 -11.52
C ILE A 111 -7.89 -3.35 -11.48
N GLN A 112 -7.20 -3.54 -12.62
CA GLN A 112 -5.75 -3.77 -12.61
C GLN A 112 -4.95 -2.62 -11.99
N MET A 113 -5.37 -1.38 -12.18
CA MET A 113 -4.62 -0.21 -11.70
C MET A 113 -4.84 0.05 -10.20
N MET A 114 -6.00 -0.30 -9.65
CA MET A 114 -6.28 -0.26 -8.21
C MET A 114 -5.89 -1.55 -7.48
N SER A 115 -5.54 -2.61 -8.21
CA SER A 115 -5.24 -3.91 -7.62
C SER A 115 -4.10 -3.86 -6.61
N PHE A 116 -3.06 -3.04 -6.81
CA PHE A 116 -1.90 -3.06 -5.90
C PHE A 116 -2.21 -2.48 -4.52
N SER A 117 -2.89 -1.33 -4.45
CA SER A 117 -3.30 -0.76 -3.15
C SER A 117 -4.34 -1.65 -2.48
N LEU A 118 -5.35 -2.11 -3.25
CA LEU A 118 -6.38 -3.01 -2.72
C LEU A 118 -5.79 -4.33 -2.21
N LEU A 119 -4.84 -4.92 -2.94
CA LEU A 119 -4.13 -6.13 -2.52
C LEU A 119 -3.33 -5.87 -1.25
N SER A 120 -2.55 -4.80 -1.19
CA SER A 120 -1.80 -4.40 0.02
C SER A 120 -2.72 -4.22 1.23
N ASP A 121 -3.88 -3.60 1.06
CA ASP A 121 -4.85 -3.40 2.14
C ASP A 121 -5.51 -4.73 2.58
N MET A 122 -5.83 -5.62 1.64
CA MET A 122 -6.36 -6.95 1.94
C MET A 122 -5.32 -7.83 2.65
N GLU A 123 -4.06 -7.78 2.23
CA GLU A 123 -2.96 -8.50 2.88
C GLU A 123 -2.76 -8.02 4.33
N ALA A 124 -2.77 -6.70 4.54
CA ALA A 124 -2.64 -6.09 5.86
C ALA A 124 -3.83 -6.47 6.76
N PHE A 125 -5.04 -6.47 6.20
CA PHE A 125 -6.23 -6.89 6.92
C PHE A 125 -6.18 -8.35 7.35
N LYS A 126 -5.76 -9.26 6.47
CA LYS A 126 -5.61 -10.69 6.81
C LYS A 126 -4.54 -10.92 7.87
N ALA A 127 -3.44 -10.17 7.83
CA ALA A 127 -2.41 -10.22 8.88
C ALA A 127 -2.96 -9.76 10.24
N ALA A 128 -3.80 -8.72 10.27
CA ALA A 128 -4.40 -8.21 11.50
C ALA A 128 -5.55 -9.09 12.01
N ASN A 129 -6.29 -9.74 11.10
CA ASN A 129 -7.48 -10.54 11.39
C ASN A 129 -7.40 -11.90 10.69
N PRO A 130 -6.66 -12.88 11.25
CA PRO A 130 -6.46 -14.19 10.62
C PRO A 130 -7.75 -14.97 10.34
N LYS A 131 -8.76 -14.82 11.20
CA LYS A 131 -10.09 -15.43 11.05
C LYS A 131 -11.08 -14.57 10.24
N GLY A 132 -10.65 -13.39 9.81
CA GLY A 132 -11.47 -12.42 9.11
C GLY A 132 -11.84 -12.88 7.71
N LYS A 133 -13.09 -12.61 7.31
CA LYS A 133 -13.59 -12.91 5.97
C LYS A 133 -13.57 -11.67 5.08
N MET A 134 -13.90 -11.86 3.80
CA MET A 134 -14.01 -10.75 2.86
C MET A 134 -15.09 -9.76 3.31
N GLU A 135 -16.16 -10.28 3.90
CA GLU A 135 -17.27 -9.52 4.47
C GLU A 135 -16.79 -8.59 5.59
N ASP A 136 -15.94 -9.07 6.50
CA ASP A 136 -15.32 -8.25 7.56
C ASP A 136 -14.40 -7.17 6.97
N PHE A 137 -13.67 -7.50 5.91
CA PHE A 137 -12.88 -6.52 5.18
C PHE A 137 -13.77 -5.42 4.58
N ILE A 138 -14.91 -5.76 3.96
CA ILE A 138 -15.84 -4.77 3.40
C ILE A 138 -16.44 -3.89 4.50
N ARG A 139 -16.81 -4.45 5.65
CA ARG A 139 -17.32 -3.69 6.81
C ARG A 139 -16.37 -2.56 7.23
N TRP A 140 -15.07 -2.81 7.17
CA TRP A 140 -14.03 -1.82 7.46
C TRP A 140 -13.70 -0.90 6.27
N TYR A 141 -13.40 -1.49 5.11
CA TYR A 141 -12.80 -0.81 3.96
C TYR A 141 -13.82 -0.05 3.11
N SER A 142 -15.03 -0.58 2.96
CA SER A 142 -16.15 0.08 2.27
C SER A 142 -17.46 -0.17 3.01
N PRO A 143 -17.69 0.53 4.14
CA PRO A 143 -18.93 0.38 4.91
C PRO A 143 -20.21 0.67 4.10
N LYS A 144 -20.08 1.40 2.98
CA LYS A 144 -21.18 1.68 2.04
C LYS A 144 -21.58 0.47 1.20
N ASP A 145 -20.67 -0.48 0.98
CA ASP A 145 -20.92 -1.73 0.27
C ASP A 145 -21.41 -2.85 1.23
N TRP A 146 -21.63 -2.53 2.51
CA TRP A 146 -22.23 -3.41 3.51
C TRP A 146 -23.68 -3.00 3.76
N GLU A 147 -24.62 -3.79 3.24
CA GLU A 147 -26.05 -3.54 3.37
C GLU A 147 -26.63 -4.41 4.49
N LYS A 148 -27.63 -3.92 5.21
CA LYS A 148 -28.37 -4.72 6.21
C LYS A 148 -29.72 -5.06 5.61
N ASP A 149 -30.05 -6.34 5.57
CA ASP A 149 -31.37 -6.81 5.14
C ASP A 149 -32.47 -6.32 6.10
N GLU A 150 -33.72 -6.45 5.68
CA GLU A 150 -34.92 -6.15 6.49
C GLU A 150 -34.94 -6.89 7.84
N PHE A 151 -34.25 -8.03 7.92
CA PHE A 151 -34.10 -8.84 9.14
C PHE A 151 -32.87 -8.47 9.99
N GLY A 152 -32.14 -7.42 9.62
CA GLY A 152 -30.93 -6.95 10.32
C GLY A 152 -29.67 -7.78 10.05
N VAL A 153 -29.74 -8.79 9.17
CA VAL A 153 -28.60 -9.60 8.74
C VAL A 153 -27.79 -8.81 7.72
N GLY A 154 -26.51 -8.58 7.98
CA GLY A 154 -25.62 -7.87 7.07
C GLY A 154 -25.23 -8.71 5.86
N GLN A 155 -25.28 -8.13 4.66
CA GLN A 155 -24.92 -8.75 3.39
C GLN A 155 -24.08 -7.81 2.54
N LEU A 156 -23.29 -8.41 1.65
CA LEU A 156 -22.55 -7.68 0.62
C LEU A 156 -23.52 -7.06 -0.39
N SER A 157 -23.24 -5.81 -0.81
CA SER A 157 -24.01 -5.13 -1.84
C SER A 157 -24.14 -5.95 -3.13
N ALA A 158 -25.21 -5.70 -3.90
CA ALA A 158 -25.47 -6.42 -5.15
C ALA A 158 -24.28 -6.39 -6.14
N ARG A 159 -23.49 -5.31 -6.14
CA ARG A 159 -22.26 -5.17 -6.94
C ARG A 159 -21.16 -6.12 -6.49
N MET A 160 -21.03 -6.35 -5.18
CA MET A 160 -19.99 -7.20 -4.61
C MET A 160 -20.29 -8.70 -4.76
N ARG A 161 -21.56 -9.08 -4.93
CA ARG A 161 -22.02 -10.46 -5.09
C ARG A 161 -21.93 -11.00 -6.53
N ILE A 162 -21.56 -10.15 -7.51
CA ILE A 162 -21.49 -10.55 -8.91
C ILE A 162 -20.44 -11.68 -9.09
N PRO A 163 -20.77 -12.79 -9.77
CA PRO A 163 -19.80 -13.85 -10.04
C PRO A 163 -18.66 -13.32 -10.91
N GLY A 164 -17.42 -13.60 -10.51
CA GLY A 164 -16.23 -13.03 -11.14
C GLY A 164 -15.90 -11.61 -10.66
N ASN A 165 -16.44 -11.18 -9.52
CA ASN A 165 -16.05 -9.92 -8.89
C ASN A 165 -14.55 -9.94 -8.58
N THR A 166 -13.87 -8.90 -9.01
CA THR A 166 -12.42 -8.78 -8.93
C THR A 166 -11.93 -8.60 -7.51
N TRP A 167 -12.74 -8.04 -6.62
CA TRP A 167 -12.41 -7.96 -5.20
C TRP A 167 -12.33 -9.36 -4.58
N GLN A 168 -13.20 -10.30 -4.98
CA GLN A 168 -13.10 -11.69 -4.54
C GLN A 168 -11.85 -12.36 -5.11
N THR A 169 -11.48 -12.06 -6.35
CA THR A 169 -10.25 -12.57 -6.97
C THR A 169 -8.99 -12.07 -6.24
N VAL A 170 -8.91 -10.77 -5.97
CA VAL A 170 -7.78 -10.17 -5.22
C VAL A 170 -7.75 -10.70 -3.79
N TRP A 171 -8.91 -10.84 -3.15
CA TRP A 171 -9.00 -11.43 -1.81
C TRP A 171 -8.46 -12.86 -1.76
N LYS A 172 -8.72 -13.69 -2.77
CA LYS A 172 -8.18 -15.05 -2.86
C LYS A 172 -6.66 -15.06 -3.06
N GLN A 173 -6.11 -14.07 -3.75
CA GLN A 173 -4.67 -13.96 -4.01
C GLN A 173 -3.91 -13.40 -2.80
N ALA A 174 -4.52 -12.50 -2.04
CA ALA A 174 -3.90 -11.82 -0.90
C ALA A 174 -3.45 -12.80 0.20
N GLN A 175 -2.21 -12.66 0.65
CA GLN A 175 -1.63 -13.41 1.76
C GLN A 175 -1.66 -12.60 3.06
N PRO A 176 -1.66 -13.22 4.26
CA PRO A 176 -1.64 -12.51 5.54
C PRO A 176 -0.25 -11.89 5.79
N VAL A 177 0.01 -10.72 5.21
CA VAL A 177 1.30 -10.01 5.33
C VAL A 177 1.05 -8.60 5.89
N ALA A 178 1.68 -8.27 7.02
CA ALA A 178 1.59 -6.94 7.62
C ALA A 178 2.27 -5.87 6.74
N ALA A 179 1.78 -4.61 6.79
CA ALA A 179 2.23 -3.52 5.92
C ALA A 179 3.75 -3.26 5.93
N ASN A 180 4.43 -3.54 7.05
CA ASN A 180 5.89 -3.41 7.17
C ASN A 180 6.69 -4.50 6.42
N LYS A 181 6.06 -5.65 6.14
CA LYS A 181 6.63 -6.80 5.43
C LYS A 181 6.21 -6.87 3.95
N GLN A 182 5.22 -6.09 3.55
CA GLN A 182 4.72 -6.04 2.17
C GLN A 182 5.68 -5.33 1.21
N LYS A 183 5.48 -5.59 -0.08
CA LYS A 183 6.13 -4.80 -1.14
C LYS A 183 5.63 -3.36 -1.07
N ARG A 184 6.56 -2.41 -1.15
CA ARG A 184 6.24 -0.98 -1.09
C ARG A 184 5.40 -0.54 -2.27
N LEU A 185 4.32 0.18 -1.99
CA LEU A 185 3.48 0.82 -3.00
C LEU A 185 4.18 2.02 -3.66
N PHE A 186 5.03 2.72 -2.90
CA PHE A 186 5.78 3.88 -3.38
C PHE A 186 7.29 3.68 -3.19
N ASP A 187 8.05 3.76 -4.28
CA ASP A 187 9.51 3.78 -4.25
C ASP A 187 10.00 5.18 -4.61
N GLU A 188 10.52 5.88 -3.59
CA GLU A 188 10.98 7.27 -3.75
C GLU A 188 12.10 7.39 -4.78
N THR A 189 12.90 6.33 -4.96
CA THR A 189 14.06 6.36 -5.85
C THR A 189 13.62 6.30 -7.30
N THR A 190 12.72 5.37 -7.61
CA THR A 190 12.19 5.23 -8.98
C THR A 190 11.39 6.46 -9.37
N GLU A 191 10.54 6.97 -8.49
CA GLU A 191 9.74 8.17 -8.78
C GLU A 191 10.61 9.43 -8.91
N ALA A 192 11.65 9.58 -8.09
CA ALA A 192 12.61 10.68 -8.26
C ALA A 192 13.35 10.58 -9.62
N LEU A 193 13.79 9.38 -10.01
CA LEU A 193 14.47 9.17 -11.28
C LEU A 193 13.55 9.46 -12.48
N LYS A 194 12.26 9.11 -12.41
CA LYS A 194 11.28 9.49 -13.44
C LYS A 194 11.19 11.00 -13.59
N VAL A 195 11.13 11.75 -12.49
CA VAL A 195 11.08 13.22 -12.53
C VAL A 195 12.37 13.80 -13.10
N LEU A 196 13.53 13.28 -12.72
CA LEU A 196 14.82 13.74 -13.23
C LEU A 196 14.96 13.46 -14.74
N SER A 197 14.60 12.25 -15.18
CA SER A 197 14.58 11.88 -16.60
C SER A 197 13.59 12.73 -17.40
N TYR A 198 12.42 13.03 -16.81
CA TYR A 198 11.47 13.96 -17.40
C TYR A 198 12.08 15.35 -17.60
N LEU A 199 12.87 15.86 -16.67
CA LEU A 199 13.52 17.18 -16.80
C LEU A 199 14.70 17.16 -17.76
N GLU A 200 15.49 16.09 -17.77
CA GLU A 200 16.65 15.91 -18.65
C GLU A 200 16.25 15.85 -20.13
N THR A 201 15.08 15.29 -20.42
CA THR A 201 14.61 15.08 -21.81
C THR A 201 13.92 16.30 -22.43
N ARG A 202 13.78 17.42 -21.71
CA ARG A 202 13.06 18.61 -22.21
C ARG A 202 13.90 19.48 -23.14
N ASN A 203 13.25 19.97 -24.19
CA ASN A 203 13.85 20.96 -25.07
C ASN A 203 13.69 22.39 -24.50
N ILE A 204 14.43 23.35 -25.08
CA ILE A 204 14.45 24.74 -24.60
C ILE A 204 13.05 25.40 -24.67
N ALA A 205 12.23 25.07 -25.67
CA ALA A 205 10.89 25.63 -25.82
C ALA A 205 9.95 25.12 -24.72
N GLU A 206 10.00 23.83 -24.40
CA GLU A 206 9.22 23.25 -23.30
C GLU A 206 9.65 23.81 -21.95
N ILE A 207 10.96 23.97 -21.72
CA ILE A 207 11.47 24.62 -20.51
C ILE A 207 10.96 26.06 -20.43
N TYR A 208 10.99 26.80 -21.53
CA TYR A 208 10.44 28.16 -21.60
C TYR A 208 8.97 28.19 -21.18
N ASP A 209 8.14 27.30 -21.72
CA ASP A 209 6.71 27.23 -21.38
C ASP A 209 6.49 26.90 -19.89
N MET A 210 7.35 26.07 -19.29
CA MET A 210 7.28 25.75 -17.86
C MET A 210 7.64 26.94 -16.96
N VAL A 211 8.57 27.80 -17.35
CA VAL A 211 9.11 28.86 -16.46
C VAL A 211 8.62 30.27 -16.78
N ILE A 212 8.08 30.53 -17.97
CA ILE A 212 7.76 31.89 -18.42
C ILE A 212 6.80 32.60 -17.46
N ILE A 213 5.77 31.92 -16.97
CA ILE A 213 4.78 32.49 -16.06
C ILE A 213 5.43 32.87 -14.72
N THR A 214 6.28 31.99 -14.16
CA THR A 214 6.94 32.23 -12.87
C THR A 214 7.98 33.34 -12.97
N VAL A 215 8.74 33.39 -14.06
CA VAL A 215 9.72 34.45 -14.34
C VAL A 215 9.02 35.80 -14.50
N LEU A 216 7.98 35.88 -15.33
CA LEU A 216 7.20 37.12 -15.52
C LEU A 216 6.57 37.59 -14.21
N HIS A 217 5.98 36.68 -13.44
CA HIS A 217 5.40 37.01 -12.14
C HIS A 217 6.46 37.57 -11.17
N SER A 218 7.64 36.94 -11.10
CA SER A 218 8.76 37.42 -10.27
C SER A 218 9.28 38.78 -10.71
N ALA A 219 9.33 39.04 -12.02
CA ALA A 219 9.73 40.33 -12.58
C ALA A 219 8.74 41.43 -12.19
N ILE A 220 7.43 41.19 -12.32
CA ILE A 220 6.38 42.14 -11.93
C ILE A 220 6.47 42.49 -10.45
N ILE A 221 6.67 41.50 -9.57
CA ILE A 221 6.83 41.74 -8.13
C ILE A 221 8.04 42.64 -7.86
N LYS A 222 9.19 42.36 -8.50
CA LYS A 222 10.39 43.19 -8.36
C LYS A 222 10.17 44.62 -8.87
N PHE A 223 9.54 44.79 -10.03
CA PHE A 223 9.22 46.12 -10.57
C PHE A 223 8.30 46.91 -9.63
N LYS A 224 7.29 46.25 -9.05
CA LYS A 224 6.41 46.89 -8.06
C LYS A 224 7.20 47.32 -6.83
N ALA A 225 8.09 46.48 -6.30
CA ALA A 225 8.93 46.82 -5.16
C ALA A 225 9.86 48.02 -5.44
N CYS A 226 10.34 48.17 -6.68
CA CYS A 226 11.14 49.32 -7.10
C CYS A 226 10.35 50.63 -7.28
N ILE A 227 9.03 50.57 -7.51
CA ILE A 227 8.18 51.76 -7.73
C ILE A 227 7.72 52.39 -6.40
N TYR A 228 7.76 51.65 -5.29
CA TYR A 228 7.39 52.13 -3.95
C TYR A 228 8.60 52.55 -3.08
N ILE A 229 9.77 52.78 -3.68
CA ILE A 229 10.96 53.40 -3.08
C ILE A 229 11.16 54.76 -3.77
#